data_AF-A0A7C1GSH1-F1
#
_entry.id   AF-A0A7C1GSH1-F1
#
_cell.length_a   1.000
_cell.length_b   1.000
_cell.length_c   1.000
_cell.angle_alpha   90.00
_cell.angle_beta   90.00
_cell.angle_gamma   90.00
#
_symmetry.space_group_name_H-M   'P 1'
#
loop_
_entity.id
_entity.type
_entity.pdbx_description
1 polymer ?
#
loop_
_entity_poly.entity_id
_entity_poly.type
_entity_poly.pdbx_seq_one_letter_code
_entity_poly.pdbx_strand_id
1 'polypeptide(L)'
;GLKEILPAEFKVTLTGTPRIIQLHMESFSRSQAISLAFSVLVVWSLVSLMFSSLLVGSMAMLPLFFTVTFSLGTMGILGVPLDAATVLVASISVGVGIDYAIHFIERVRSELKMGLRLQEASSKASRTAGHALLVNAATLISGFAVLAFSRFLTVSVFGLLMIFTMAISSMSTLVIIPAILSSSRLESKLTEKLSRKAK
;
A
#
# COMPACT_ATOMS: atom_id res chain seq x y z
N GLY A 1 -36.83 -14.23 25.71
CA GLY A 1 -36.58 -14.24 24.23
C GLY A 1 -36.48 -15.66 23.72
N LEU A 2 -36.79 -15.97 22.45
CA LEU A 2 -36.98 -17.35 21.91
C LEU A 2 -36.00 -18.46 22.38
N LYS A 3 -34.77 -18.12 22.79
CA LYS A 3 -33.80 -19.05 23.42
C LYS A 3 -34.17 -19.54 24.83
N GLU A 4 -35.06 -18.86 25.55
CA GLU A 4 -35.55 -19.26 26.88
C GLU A 4 -36.69 -20.26 26.84
N ILE A 5 -37.32 -20.45 25.67
CA ILE A 5 -38.55 -21.25 25.51
C ILE A 5 -38.26 -22.59 24.80
N LEU A 6 -37.12 -22.71 24.12
CA LEU A 6 -36.78 -23.89 23.31
C LEU A 6 -35.83 -24.84 24.06
N PRO A 7 -36.06 -26.17 24.01
CA PRO A 7 -35.18 -27.15 24.64
C PRO A 7 -33.77 -27.09 24.04
N ALA A 8 -32.76 -27.42 24.85
CA ALA A 8 -31.33 -27.27 24.55
C ALA A 8 -30.84 -28.02 23.28
N GLU A 9 -31.67 -28.90 22.72
CA GLU A 9 -31.40 -29.66 21.49
C GLU A 9 -31.60 -28.83 20.21
N PHE A 10 -32.24 -27.66 20.27
CA PHE A 10 -32.49 -26.84 19.08
C PHE A 10 -31.45 -25.73 18.90
N LYS A 11 -30.73 -25.78 17.76
CA LYS A 11 -29.80 -24.73 17.35
C LYS A 11 -30.54 -23.60 16.63
N VAL A 12 -30.94 -22.58 17.39
CA VAL A 12 -31.62 -21.40 16.83
C VAL A 12 -30.58 -20.41 16.27
N THR A 13 -30.67 -20.09 14.98
CA THR A 13 -29.84 -19.08 14.32
C THR A 13 -30.68 -17.88 13.94
N LEU A 14 -30.24 -16.68 14.31
CA LEU A 14 -30.91 -15.44 13.93
C LEU A 14 -30.63 -15.16 12.45
N THR A 15 -31.69 -15.11 11.63
CA THR A 15 -31.62 -14.79 10.19
C THR A 15 -32.31 -13.45 9.91
N GLY A 16 -32.19 -12.96 8.67
CA GLY A 16 -32.72 -11.68 8.21
C GLY A 16 -31.66 -10.83 7.52
N THR A 17 -32.08 -10.03 6.53
CA THR A 17 -31.17 -9.19 5.74
C THR A 17 -30.28 -8.27 6.60
N PRO A 18 -30.74 -7.65 7.71
CA PRO A 18 -29.85 -6.82 8.54
C PRO A 18 -28.75 -7.64 9.24
N ARG A 19 -29.07 -8.87 9.69
CA ARG A 19 -28.10 -9.75 10.35
C ARG A 19 -27.07 -10.28 9.37
N ILE A 20 -27.47 -10.59 8.13
CA ILE A 20 -26.57 -11.04 7.05
C ILE A 20 -25.61 -9.92 6.65
N ILE A 21 -26.08 -8.67 6.51
CA ILE A 21 -25.21 -7.52 6.18
C ILE A 21 -24.18 -7.28 7.29
N GLN A 22 -24.60 -7.34 8.56
CA GLN A 22 -23.67 -7.22 9.70
C GLN A 22 -22.60 -8.31 9.69
N LEU A 23 -22.98 -9.57 9.45
CA LEU A 23 -22.04 -10.68 9.38
C LEU A 23 -21.03 -10.50 8.22
N HIS A 24 -21.46 -10.00 7.07
CA HIS A 24 -20.55 -9.69 5.97
C HIS A 24 -19.59 -8.55 6.31
N MET A 25 -20.07 -7.45 6.92
CA MET A 25 -19.22 -6.33 7.32
C MET A 25 -18.17 -6.73 8.35
N GLU A 26 -18.54 -7.50 9.37
CA GLU A 26 -17.61 -8.03 10.37
C GLU A 26 -16.58 -8.97 9.72
N SER A 27 -17.02 -9.86 8.83
CA SER A 27 -16.15 -10.80 8.12
C SER A 27 -15.14 -10.07 7.22
N PHE A 28 -15.58 -9.04 6.49
CA PHE A 28 -14.72 -8.22 5.64
C PHE A 28 -13.71 -7.43 6.45
N SER A 29 -14.13 -6.77 7.53
CA SER A 29 -13.21 -6.03 8.40
C SER A 29 -12.15 -6.95 9.00
N ARG A 30 -12.54 -8.10 9.55
CA ARG A 30 -11.61 -9.08 10.14
C ARG A 30 -10.66 -9.65 9.10
N SER A 31 -11.19 -10.08 7.94
CA SER A 31 -10.38 -10.64 6.87
C SER A 31 -9.38 -9.62 6.34
N GLN A 32 -9.79 -8.36 6.21
CA GLN A 32 -8.92 -7.27 5.78
C GLN A 32 -7.79 -6.99 6.77
N ALA A 33 -8.08 -6.94 8.08
CA ALA A 33 -7.05 -6.72 9.08
C ALA A 33 -5.99 -7.84 9.05
N ILE A 34 -6.43 -9.10 8.95
CA ILE A 34 -5.52 -10.25 8.89
C ILE A 34 -4.71 -10.25 7.59
N SER A 35 -5.37 -10.06 6.44
CA SER A 35 -4.71 -10.08 5.13
C SER A 35 -3.71 -8.94 4.97
N LEU A 36 -4.05 -7.73 5.45
CA LEU A 36 -3.14 -6.59 5.43
C LEU A 36 -1.94 -6.81 6.34
N ALA A 37 -2.14 -7.25 7.58
CA ALA A 37 -1.04 -7.51 8.51
C ALA A 37 -0.08 -8.56 7.94
N PHE A 38 -0.63 -9.65 7.38
CA PHE A 38 0.15 -10.69 6.73
C PHE A 38 0.89 -10.16 5.49
N SER A 39 0.21 -9.42 4.62
CA SER A 39 0.80 -8.84 3.40
C SER A 39 1.94 -7.88 3.73
N VAL A 40 1.76 -6.97 4.69
CA VAL A 40 2.79 -6.04 5.17
C VAL A 40 4.02 -6.80 5.69
N LEU A 41 3.82 -7.85 6.48
CA LEU A 41 4.91 -8.65 7.02
C LEU A 41 5.69 -9.39 5.92
N VAL A 42 4.97 -10.02 4.99
CA VAL A 42 5.57 -10.73 3.85
C VAL A 42 6.34 -9.75 2.97
N VAL A 43 5.74 -8.62 2.61
CA VAL A 43 6.36 -7.59 1.77
C VAL A 43 7.60 -7.01 2.44
N TRP A 44 7.53 -6.66 3.72
CA TRP A 44 8.69 -6.18 4.49
C TRP A 44 9.82 -7.21 4.48
N SER A 45 9.49 -8.49 4.66
CA SER A 45 10.47 -9.58 4.65
C SER A 45 11.11 -9.72 3.27
N LEU A 46 10.32 -9.73 2.20
CA LEU A 46 10.81 -9.84 0.83
C LEU A 46 11.72 -8.67 0.43
N VAL A 47 11.32 -7.43 0.74
CA VAL A 47 12.13 -6.25 0.42
C VAL A 47 13.41 -6.21 1.25
N SER A 48 13.32 -6.57 2.54
CA SER A 48 14.51 -6.69 3.40
C SER A 48 15.49 -7.74 2.88
N LEU A 49 14.99 -8.87 2.35
CA LEU A 49 15.81 -9.90 1.72
C LEU A 49 16.40 -9.44 0.38
N MET A 50 15.60 -8.78 -0.45
CA MET A 50 16.00 -8.26 -1.76
C MET A 50 17.20 -7.33 -1.63
N PHE A 51 17.12 -6.36 -0.72
CA PHE A 51 18.22 -5.42 -0.42
C PHE A 51 19.22 -5.94 0.63
N SER A 52 19.03 -7.15 1.18
CA SER A 52 19.79 -7.70 2.33
C SER A 52 20.00 -6.69 3.46
N SER A 53 18.98 -5.89 3.74
CA SER A 53 19.04 -4.82 4.72
C SER A 53 17.67 -4.56 5.30
N LEU A 54 17.51 -4.93 6.58
CA LEU A 54 16.30 -4.61 7.37
C LEU A 54 16.04 -3.10 7.44
N LEU A 55 17.10 -2.29 7.38
CA LEU A 55 16.98 -0.83 7.40
C LEU A 55 16.36 -0.31 6.08
N VAL A 56 16.84 -0.80 4.94
CA VAL A 56 16.30 -0.42 3.62
C VAL A 56 14.88 -0.96 3.44
N GLY A 57 14.60 -2.19 3.89
CA GLY A 57 13.25 -2.74 3.92
C GLY A 57 12.30 -1.89 4.75
N SER A 58 12.68 -1.52 5.97
CA SER A 58 11.86 -0.66 6.83
C SER A 58 11.64 0.74 6.25
N MET A 59 12.65 1.31 5.59
CA MET A 59 12.53 2.58 4.87
C MET A 59 11.51 2.51 3.73
N ALA A 60 11.51 1.44 2.95
CA ALA A 60 10.57 1.23 1.84
C ALA A 60 9.11 1.09 2.33
N MET A 61 8.89 0.64 3.57
CA MET A 61 7.54 0.53 4.13
C MET A 61 6.93 1.88 4.49
N LEU A 62 7.71 2.93 4.71
CA LEU A 62 7.18 4.23 5.18
C LEU A 62 6.20 4.88 4.18
N PRO A 63 6.53 5.00 2.87
CA PRO A 63 5.55 5.46 1.87
C PRO A 63 4.31 4.56 1.81
N LEU A 64 4.49 3.25 1.97
CA LEU A 64 3.41 2.29 1.96
C LEU A 64 2.44 2.52 3.14
N PHE A 65 2.95 2.64 4.36
CA PHE A 65 2.13 2.93 5.53
C PHE A 65 1.35 4.23 5.37
N PHE A 66 2.01 5.27 4.85
CA PHE A 66 1.35 6.54 4.56
C PHE A 66 0.20 6.35 3.56
N THR A 67 0.44 5.64 2.46
CA THR A 67 -0.55 5.38 1.41
C THR A 67 -1.76 4.60 1.92
N VAL A 68 -1.53 3.49 2.64
CA VAL A 68 -2.62 2.65 3.17
C VAL A 68 -3.42 3.42 4.21
N THR A 69 -2.75 4.17 5.09
CA THR A 69 -3.43 4.99 6.11
C THR A 69 -4.27 6.08 5.47
N PHE A 70 -3.75 6.75 4.44
CA PHE A 70 -4.50 7.80 3.75
C PHE A 70 -5.67 7.24 2.96
N SER A 71 -5.50 6.10 2.29
CA SER A 71 -6.56 5.42 1.53
C SER A 71 -7.70 4.93 2.43
N LEU A 72 -7.38 4.17 3.49
CA LEU A 72 -8.39 3.70 4.45
C LEU A 72 -8.96 4.86 5.29
N GLY A 73 -8.14 5.86 5.60
CA GLY A 73 -8.54 7.05 6.34
C GLY A 73 -9.56 7.89 5.57
N THR A 74 -9.35 8.11 4.26
CA THR A 74 -10.35 8.82 3.44
C THR A 74 -11.63 8.03 3.29
N MET A 75 -11.57 6.70 3.17
CA MET A 75 -12.77 5.86 3.21
C MET A 75 -13.55 6.06 4.52
N GLY A 76 -12.86 6.08 5.66
CA GLY A 76 -13.46 6.32 6.97
C GLY A 76 -14.12 7.70 7.08
N ILE A 77 -13.48 8.74 6.55
CA ILE A 77 -14.00 10.12 6.56
C ILE A 77 -15.20 10.26 5.62
N LEU A 78 -15.14 9.68 4.43
CA LEU A 78 -16.19 9.74 3.41
C LEU A 78 -17.35 8.79 3.71
N GLY A 79 -17.26 7.96 4.74
CA GLY A 79 -18.28 6.98 5.10
C GLY A 79 -18.44 5.87 4.06
N VAL A 80 -17.39 5.58 3.29
CA VAL A 80 -17.43 4.51 2.28
C VAL A 80 -17.38 3.15 2.99
N PRO A 81 -18.41 2.30 2.86
CA PRO A 81 -18.46 1.03 3.56
C PRO A 81 -17.40 0.06 3.02
N LEU A 82 -16.84 -0.75 3.92
CA LEU A 82 -16.03 -1.92 3.56
C LEU A 82 -16.95 -3.03 3.04
N ASP A 83 -16.92 -3.21 1.72
CA ASP A 83 -17.59 -4.26 0.97
C ASP A 83 -16.59 -5.13 0.20
N ALA A 84 -17.09 -6.08 -0.59
CA ALA A 84 -16.26 -7.03 -1.32
C ALA A 84 -15.24 -6.38 -2.29
N ALA A 85 -15.53 -5.20 -2.85
CA ALA A 85 -14.63 -4.55 -3.79
C ALA A 85 -13.64 -3.61 -3.08
N THR A 86 -14.13 -2.83 -2.12
CA THR A 86 -13.32 -1.84 -1.40
C THR A 86 -12.25 -2.48 -0.50
N VAL A 87 -12.50 -3.69 0.02
CA VAL A 87 -11.50 -4.53 0.73
C VAL A 87 -10.27 -4.80 -0.16
N LEU A 88 -10.46 -4.97 -1.48
CA LEU A 88 -9.35 -5.20 -2.41
C LEU A 88 -8.44 -3.98 -2.53
N VAL A 89 -8.96 -2.75 -2.37
CA VAL A 89 -8.19 -1.51 -2.51
C VAL A 89 -6.97 -1.54 -1.60
N ALA A 90 -7.16 -1.84 -0.32
CA ALA A 90 -6.04 -1.81 0.61
C ALA A 90 -5.05 -2.97 0.40
N SER A 91 -5.49 -4.14 -0.10
CA SER A 91 -4.55 -5.20 -0.51
C SER A 91 -3.73 -4.81 -1.74
N ILE A 92 -4.36 -4.21 -2.75
CA ILE A 92 -3.68 -3.74 -3.97
C ILE A 92 -2.75 -2.56 -3.65
N SER A 93 -3.17 -1.68 -2.73
CA SER A 93 -2.37 -0.56 -2.22
C SER A 93 -1.03 -1.04 -1.69
N VAL A 94 -0.97 -2.21 -1.05
CA VAL A 94 0.28 -2.79 -0.55
C VAL A 94 1.24 -3.12 -1.69
N GLY A 95 0.75 -3.81 -2.73
CA GLY A 95 1.56 -4.17 -3.88
C GLY A 95 2.05 -2.95 -4.68
N VAL A 96 1.15 -2.04 -5.01
CA VAL A 96 1.50 -0.83 -5.79
C VAL A 96 2.38 0.13 -4.96
N GLY A 97 2.10 0.27 -3.66
CA GLY A 97 2.88 1.12 -2.75
C GLY A 97 4.32 0.69 -2.61
N ILE A 98 4.54 -0.61 -2.44
CA ILE A 98 5.92 -1.10 -2.33
C ILE A 98 6.65 -1.08 -3.68
N ASP A 99 5.95 -1.32 -4.79
CA ASP A 99 6.54 -1.32 -6.13
C ASP A 99 7.22 0.01 -6.46
N TYR A 100 6.53 1.14 -6.21
CA TYR A 100 7.13 2.46 -6.39
C TYR A 100 8.37 2.67 -5.51
N ALA A 101 8.31 2.27 -4.23
CA ALA A 101 9.45 2.40 -3.33
C ALA A 101 10.65 1.56 -3.80
N ILE A 102 10.40 0.32 -4.24
CA ILE A 102 11.43 -0.57 -4.79
C ILE A 102 12.08 0.04 -6.03
N HIS A 103 11.27 0.47 -7.00
CA HIS A 103 11.76 1.06 -8.25
C HIS A 103 12.62 2.31 -7.98
N PHE A 104 12.20 3.15 -7.04
CA PHE A 104 12.95 4.34 -6.66
C PHE A 104 14.28 3.98 -5.97
N ILE A 105 14.24 3.09 -4.97
CA ILE A 105 15.44 2.69 -4.20
C ILE A 105 16.44 1.98 -5.11
N GLU A 106 15.99 1.11 -6.02
CA GLU A 106 16.89 0.43 -6.95
C GLU A 106 17.51 1.44 -7.93
N ARG A 107 16.79 2.50 -8.34
CA ARG A 107 17.41 3.57 -9.12
C ARG A 107 18.51 4.28 -8.33
N VAL A 108 18.24 4.66 -7.08
CA VAL A 108 19.27 5.28 -6.22
C VAL A 108 20.48 4.36 -6.10
N ARG A 109 20.25 3.07 -5.89
CA ARG A 109 21.31 2.06 -5.81
C ARG A 109 22.11 1.97 -7.10
N SER A 110 21.46 1.99 -8.26
CA SER A 110 22.13 2.00 -9.56
C SER A 110 23.02 3.23 -9.73
N GLU A 111 22.53 4.42 -9.34
CA GLU A 111 23.31 5.66 -9.40
C GLU A 111 24.50 5.66 -8.42
N LEU A 112 24.35 5.07 -7.22
CA LEU A 112 25.47 4.83 -6.29
C LEU A 112 26.55 3.92 -6.89
N LYS A 113 26.16 2.89 -7.66
CA LYS A 113 27.13 2.02 -8.36
C LYS A 113 27.92 2.76 -9.44
N MET A 114 27.36 3.84 -9.98
CA MET A 114 28.06 4.72 -10.93
C MET A 114 29.05 5.67 -10.23
N GLY A 115 29.24 5.55 -8.92
CA GLY A 115 30.21 6.35 -8.15
C GLY A 115 29.66 7.66 -7.60
N LEU A 116 28.36 7.92 -7.76
CA LEU A 116 27.73 9.11 -7.18
C LEU A 116 27.61 9.00 -5.66
N ARG A 117 27.67 10.14 -4.98
CA ARG A 117 27.37 10.22 -3.55
C ARG A 117 25.88 10.00 -3.31
N LEU A 118 25.46 9.58 -2.12
CA LEU A 118 24.06 9.24 -1.83
C LEU A 118 23.09 10.38 -2.15
N GLN A 119 23.45 11.62 -1.80
CA GLN A 119 22.65 12.81 -2.05
C GLN A 119 22.51 13.09 -3.57
N GLU A 120 23.60 12.96 -4.32
CA GLU A 120 23.62 13.12 -5.79
C GLU A 120 22.82 12.01 -6.47
N ALA A 121 23.00 10.76 -6.03
CA ALA A 121 22.26 9.60 -6.50
C ALA A 121 20.76 9.74 -6.25
N SER A 122 20.37 10.22 -5.06
CA SER A 122 18.97 10.49 -4.71
C SER A 122 18.36 11.61 -5.58
N SER A 123 19.09 12.72 -5.77
CA SER A 123 18.65 13.83 -6.63
C SER A 123 18.49 13.39 -8.09
N LYS A 124 19.46 12.63 -8.62
CA LYS A 124 19.41 12.13 -9.99
C LYS A 124 18.33 11.06 -10.19
N ALA A 125 18.12 10.18 -9.21
CA ALA A 125 17.01 9.23 -9.22
C ALA A 125 15.66 9.95 -9.19
N SER A 126 15.53 11.04 -8.41
CA SER A 126 14.32 11.86 -8.37
C SER A 126 13.97 12.46 -9.74
N ARG A 127 14.97 12.90 -10.52
CA ARG A 127 14.74 13.44 -11.87
C ARG A 127 14.44 12.35 -12.91
N THR A 128 15.06 11.18 -12.79
CA THR A 128 14.95 10.11 -13.79
C THR A 128 13.83 9.12 -13.45
N ALA A 129 13.99 8.37 -12.36
CA ALA A 129 12.96 7.45 -11.89
C ALA A 129 11.69 8.19 -11.47
N GLY A 130 11.79 9.42 -10.95
CA GLY A 130 10.57 10.17 -10.60
C GLY A 130 9.64 10.39 -11.79
N HIS A 131 10.18 10.75 -12.95
CA HIS A 131 9.39 10.85 -14.18
C HIS A 131 8.81 9.48 -14.59
N ALA A 132 9.60 8.42 -14.53
CA ALA A 132 9.12 7.07 -14.86
C ALA A 132 8.00 6.59 -13.93
N LEU A 133 8.10 6.86 -12.62
CA LEU A 133 7.07 6.55 -11.63
C LEU A 133 5.78 7.31 -11.90
N LEU A 134 5.87 8.62 -12.22
CA LEU A 134 4.70 9.43 -12.54
C LEU A 134 3.99 8.97 -13.81
N VAL A 135 4.74 8.58 -14.84
CA VAL A 135 4.17 7.99 -16.08
C VAL A 135 3.48 6.66 -15.78
N ASN A 136 4.10 5.79 -14.97
CA ASN A 136 3.46 4.54 -14.54
C ASN A 136 2.16 4.81 -13.77
N ALA A 137 2.20 5.72 -12.80
CA ALA A 137 1.02 6.13 -12.03
C ALA A 137 -0.08 6.70 -12.93
N ALA A 138 0.26 7.59 -13.86
CA ALA A 138 -0.70 8.16 -14.81
C ALA A 138 -1.35 7.08 -15.70
N THR A 139 -0.57 6.08 -16.12
CA THR A 139 -1.06 4.95 -16.93
C THR A 139 -2.07 4.11 -16.15
N LEU A 140 -1.73 3.74 -14.92
CA LEU A 140 -2.62 2.96 -14.06
C LEU A 140 -3.88 3.77 -13.68
N ILE A 141 -3.72 5.04 -13.30
CA ILE A 141 -4.83 5.96 -13.03
C ILE A 141 -5.78 6.04 -14.22
N SER A 142 -5.24 6.16 -15.44
CA SER A 142 -6.07 6.20 -16.66
C SER A 142 -6.83 4.89 -16.87
N GLY A 143 -6.21 3.74 -16.57
CA GLY A 143 -6.86 2.43 -16.61
C GLY A 143 -8.02 2.31 -15.59
N PHE A 144 -7.80 2.75 -14.36
CA PHE A 144 -8.84 2.73 -13.31
C PHE A 144 -9.91 3.80 -13.51
N ALA A 145 -9.61 4.90 -14.21
CA ALA A 145 -10.58 5.96 -14.54
C ALA A 145 -11.77 5.43 -15.35
N VAL A 146 -11.57 4.41 -16.17
CA VAL A 146 -12.66 3.78 -16.93
C VAL A 146 -13.71 3.18 -15.98
N LEU A 147 -13.30 2.64 -14.83
CA LEU A 147 -14.23 2.05 -13.86
C LEU A 147 -15.15 3.09 -13.21
N ALA A 148 -14.72 4.35 -13.13
CA ALA A 148 -15.53 5.42 -12.57
C ALA A 148 -16.84 5.64 -13.35
N PHE A 149 -16.87 5.30 -14.65
CA PHE A 149 -18.07 5.38 -15.50
C PHE A 149 -19.02 4.18 -15.36
N SER A 150 -18.71 3.22 -14.49
CA SER A 150 -19.57 2.06 -14.24
C SER A 150 -20.92 2.48 -13.66
N ARG A 151 -22.01 1.87 -14.15
CA ARG A 151 -23.35 2.01 -13.56
C ARG A 151 -23.49 1.30 -12.21
N PHE A 152 -22.57 0.39 -11.90
CA PHE A 152 -22.56 -0.31 -10.63
C PHE A 152 -21.70 0.45 -9.62
N LEU A 153 -22.37 1.02 -8.60
CA LEU A 153 -21.77 1.97 -7.65
C LEU A 153 -20.51 1.41 -6.97
N THR A 154 -20.52 0.16 -6.53
CA THR A 154 -19.36 -0.50 -5.90
C THR A 154 -18.13 -0.49 -6.81
N VAL A 155 -18.29 -0.72 -8.12
CA VAL A 155 -17.18 -0.71 -9.09
C VAL A 155 -16.69 0.71 -9.38
N SER A 156 -17.62 1.67 -9.49
CA SER A 156 -17.25 3.08 -9.68
C SER A 156 -16.47 3.64 -8.49
N VAL A 157 -16.94 3.40 -7.27
CA VAL A 157 -16.25 3.80 -6.03
C VAL A 157 -14.89 3.11 -5.91
N PHE A 158 -14.81 1.81 -6.20
CA PHE A 158 -13.53 1.10 -6.25
C PHE A 158 -12.53 1.76 -7.21
N GLY A 159 -12.97 2.10 -8.43
CA GLY A 159 -12.12 2.79 -9.42
C GLY A 159 -11.60 4.13 -8.91
N LEU A 160 -12.47 4.95 -8.33
CA LEU A 160 -12.09 6.25 -7.77
C LEU A 160 -11.10 6.11 -6.60
N LEU A 161 -11.31 5.14 -5.70
CA LEU A 161 -10.39 4.86 -4.61
C LEU A 161 -9.03 4.39 -5.10
N MET A 162 -8.98 3.59 -6.17
CA MET A 162 -7.73 3.15 -6.80
C MET A 162 -6.95 4.32 -7.41
N ILE A 163 -7.62 5.22 -8.13
CA ILE A 163 -7.00 6.45 -8.66
C ILE A 163 -6.36 7.28 -7.55
N PHE A 164 -7.15 7.52 -6.49
CA PHE A 164 -6.69 8.27 -5.32
C PHE A 164 -5.48 7.62 -4.65
N THR A 165 -5.58 6.31 -4.39
CA THR A 165 -4.51 5.51 -3.78
C THR A 165 -3.23 5.57 -4.61
N MET A 166 -3.31 5.42 -5.93
CA MET A 166 -2.14 5.42 -6.80
C MET A 166 -1.46 6.78 -6.84
N ALA A 167 -2.23 7.86 -6.93
CA ALA A 167 -1.69 9.22 -6.90
C ALA A 167 -0.93 9.50 -5.58
N ILE A 168 -1.54 9.13 -4.45
CA ILE A 168 -0.89 9.28 -3.14
C ILE A 168 0.34 8.40 -3.03
N SER A 169 0.26 7.17 -3.52
CA SER A 169 1.34 6.20 -3.45
C SER A 169 2.60 6.67 -4.18
N SER A 170 2.44 7.14 -5.42
CA SER A 170 3.54 7.69 -6.19
C SER A 170 4.10 8.95 -5.54
N MET A 171 3.23 9.86 -5.08
CA MET A 171 3.65 11.11 -4.46
C MET A 171 4.40 10.87 -3.14
N SER A 172 3.88 9.96 -2.31
CA SER A 172 4.46 9.58 -1.03
C SER A 172 5.85 9.01 -1.22
N THR A 173 6.05 8.14 -2.22
CA THR A 173 7.37 7.59 -2.53
C THR A 173 8.36 8.69 -2.94
N LEU A 174 7.94 9.59 -3.84
CA LEU A 174 8.79 10.65 -4.36
C LEU A 174 9.14 11.74 -3.32
N VAL A 175 8.37 11.85 -2.25
CA VAL A 175 8.64 12.78 -1.16
C VAL A 175 9.40 12.10 -0.02
N ILE A 176 8.89 10.98 0.48
CA ILE A 176 9.37 10.34 1.71
C ILE A 176 10.74 9.69 1.50
N ILE A 177 10.94 8.96 0.39
CA ILE A 177 12.22 8.26 0.17
C ILE A 177 13.38 9.26 0.03
N PRO A 178 13.32 10.28 -0.84
CA PRO A 178 14.40 11.28 -0.93
C PRO A 178 14.63 12.03 0.38
N ALA A 179 13.57 12.36 1.11
CA ALA A 179 13.69 13.03 2.41
C ALA A 179 14.49 12.18 3.41
N ILE A 180 14.23 10.87 3.48
CA ILE A 180 14.98 9.95 4.34
C ILE A 180 16.44 9.82 3.88
N LEU A 181 16.66 9.69 2.58
CA LEU A 181 18.01 9.56 2.01
C LEU A 181 18.86 10.83 2.20
N SER A 182 18.23 12.01 2.26
CA SER A 182 18.91 13.29 2.54
C SER A 182 19.29 13.48 4.01
N SER A 183 18.80 12.61 4.91
CA SER A 183 19.07 12.72 6.33
C SER A 183 20.52 12.34 6.66
N SER A 184 21.31 13.32 7.10
CA SER A 184 22.73 13.16 7.44
C SER A 184 22.99 12.08 8.51
N ARG A 185 22.01 11.80 9.38
CA ARG A 185 22.11 10.75 10.43
C ARG A 185 22.14 9.33 9.87
N LEU A 186 21.56 9.11 8.70
CA LEU A 186 21.38 7.78 8.10
C LEU A 186 22.27 7.55 6.87
N GLU A 187 22.90 8.61 6.38
CA GLU A 187 23.67 8.62 5.13
C GLU A 187 24.75 7.53 5.07
N SER A 188 25.59 7.41 6.10
CA SER A 188 26.68 6.41 6.12
C SER A 188 26.16 4.97 6.12
N LYS A 189 25.14 4.69 6.95
CA LYS A 189 24.52 3.36 7.06
C LYS A 189 23.80 2.97 5.76
N LEU A 190 23.05 3.90 5.17
CA LEU A 190 22.33 3.67 3.91
C LEU A 190 23.29 3.48 2.73
N THR A 191 24.34 4.29 2.64
CA THR A 191 25.37 4.15 1.61
C THR A 191 26.05 2.78 1.69
N GLU A 192 26.45 2.35 2.89
CA GLU A 192 27.02 1.01 3.08
C GLU A 192 26.03 -0.08 2.66
N LYS A 193 24.79 -0.05 3.19
CA LYS A 193 23.81 -1.13 2.92
C LYS A 193 23.39 -1.21 1.45
N LEU A 194 23.22 -0.09 0.77
CA LEU A 194 22.84 -0.06 -0.64
C LEU A 194 24.00 -0.49 -1.56
N SER A 195 25.26 -0.23 -1.16
CA SER A 195 26.45 -0.63 -1.91
C SER A 195 26.93 -2.06 -1.61
N ARG A 196 26.68 -2.61 -0.41
CA ARG A 196 27.27 -3.88 0.06
C ARG A 196 26.85 -5.12 -0.72
N LYS A 197 25.66 -5.13 -1.31
CA LYS A 197 25.15 -6.24 -2.14
C LYS A 197 25.29 -5.95 -3.65
N ALA A 198 26.02 -4.90 -4.01
CA ALA A 198 26.31 -4.51 -5.38
C ALA A 198 27.62 -5.12 -5.92
N LYS A 199 28.40 -5.78 -5.05
CA LYS A 199 29.45 -6.74 -5.40
C LYS A 199 28.87 -8.15 -5.31
#